data_AF-A0A3M2QLH8-F1
#
_entry.id   AF-A0A3M2QLH8-F1
#
_cell.length_a   1.000
_cell.length_b   1.000
_cell.length_c   1.000
_cell.angle_alpha   90.00
_cell.angle_beta   90.00
_cell.angle_gamma   90.00
#
_symmetry.space_group_name_H-M   'P 1'
#
loop_
_entity.id
_entity.type
_entity.pdbx_description
1 polymer ?
#
loop_
_entity_poly.entity_id
_entity_poly.type
_entity_poly.pdbx_seq_one_letter_code
_entity_poly.pdbx_strand_id
1 'polypeptide(L)'
;SLAHRWDQICMENEGPLDLKAIESFKLSDSIQLSLPEMEAFVASISGGENMTEVAHFDPIPQVRLLDDNRLPTIGTGEQYLPFRLAMLESWVAANLDFWLERHVREEDTCGELKELIQSYHQVASRQYSGRPEGASRMLLTIGELWVAMDKAAIHALPSLKLYEHEVPIEVWQALLLTSGVEAERLHRLEQYLLSRHIVARGEGRPSLFRSYGCPGSFSVEYFSASLKHQLLKIEIEAQAQTERQAKKEELRQLKDEYKMWMRQYRDRAECDEDTREEYGIPVQYHSHSCVRCGYLNAANSLRIDIQEWPLPQDDLKAQSTIFELSVPPIFSEWRDSTLYVINDVLLSKQSDILPQQPLYPLRDYLPLRKYFKTGRGYRVHLLSEAKPNMATHRQTLDVRSCTESDVCVNNGLRYQYFDGSRDWFLKEFLPTKGLSHLCTFSLPGRAHKLRRFLMRTW
;
A
#
# COMPACT_ATOMS: atom_id res chain seq x y z
N SER A 1 42.71 -34.89 10.86
CA SER A 1 42.11 -33.69 10.22
C SER A 1 40.69 -34.02 9.78
N LEU A 2 39.83 -33.03 9.55
CA LEU A 2 38.48 -33.23 8.99
C LEU A 2 38.50 -34.00 7.66
N ALA A 3 39.55 -33.82 6.85
CA ALA A 3 39.78 -34.56 5.63
C ALA A 3 39.88 -36.08 5.85
N HIS A 4 40.60 -36.52 6.88
CA HIS A 4 40.77 -37.95 7.15
C HIS A 4 39.47 -38.63 7.61
N ARG A 5 38.61 -37.89 8.34
CA ARG A 5 37.26 -38.38 8.68
C ARG A 5 36.35 -38.43 7.47
N TRP A 6 36.48 -37.51 6.53
CA TRP A 6 35.71 -37.51 5.28
C TRP A 6 36.11 -38.68 4.38
N ASP A 7 37.41 -38.94 4.23
CA ASP A 7 37.92 -40.08 3.47
C ASP A 7 37.43 -41.41 4.05
N GLN A 8 37.42 -41.54 5.37
CA GLN A 8 36.93 -42.76 6.03
C GLN A 8 35.42 -42.97 5.81
N ILE A 9 34.62 -41.89 5.84
CA ILE A 9 33.17 -41.94 5.55
C ILE A 9 32.91 -42.30 4.08
N CYS A 10 33.73 -41.80 3.15
CA CYS A 10 33.63 -42.17 1.73
C CYS A 10 33.97 -43.65 1.52
N MET A 11 35.05 -44.15 2.11
CA MET A 11 35.44 -45.57 2.01
C MET A 11 34.43 -46.52 2.66
N GLU A 12 33.77 -46.12 3.75
CA GLU A 12 32.74 -46.93 4.41
C GLU A 12 31.39 -46.92 3.67
N ASN A 13 31.12 -45.91 2.81
CA ASN A 13 29.86 -45.79 2.05
C ASN A 13 29.97 -46.14 0.56
N GLU A 14 31.18 -46.35 0.01
CA GLU A 14 31.39 -46.90 -1.32
C GLU A 14 31.13 -48.42 -1.34
N GLY A 15 29.86 -48.80 -1.19
CA GLY A 15 29.42 -50.12 -1.64
C GLY A 15 29.64 -50.24 -3.17
N PRO A 16 30.01 -51.43 -3.68
CA PRO A 16 30.19 -51.60 -5.12
C PRO A 16 28.89 -51.27 -5.84
N LEU A 17 28.90 -50.19 -6.62
CA LEU A 17 27.82 -49.89 -7.55
C LEU A 17 27.72 -51.05 -8.53
N ASP A 18 26.55 -51.69 -8.64
CA ASP A 18 26.30 -52.73 -9.63
C ASP A 18 26.19 -52.10 -11.03
N LEU A 19 27.35 -51.77 -11.57
CA LEU A 19 27.51 -51.13 -12.88
C LEU A 19 27.33 -52.12 -14.04
N LYS A 20 27.07 -53.41 -13.77
CA LYS A 20 26.78 -54.40 -14.82
C LYS A 20 25.57 -54.02 -15.66
N ALA A 21 24.60 -53.32 -15.07
CA ALA A 21 23.45 -52.79 -15.80
C ALA A 21 23.85 -51.70 -16.81
N ILE A 22 24.85 -50.88 -16.49
CA ILE A 22 25.36 -49.81 -17.36
C ILE A 22 26.27 -50.39 -18.46
N GLU A 23 27.00 -51.47 -18.16
CA GLU A 23 27.84 -52.18 -19.12
C GLU A 23 27.01 -52.83 -20.25
N SER A 24 25.76 -53.21 -19.96
CA SER A 24 24.80 -53.70 -20.96
C SER A 24 24.04 -52.58 -21.71
N PHE A 25 24.19 -51.32 -21.31
CA PHE A 25 23.43 -50.20 -21.84
C PHE A 25 24.11 -49.65 -23.11
N LYS A 26 23.48 -49.86 -24.27
CA LYS A 26 23.93 -49.27 -25.53
C LYS A 26 23.25 -47.93 -25.73
N LEU A 27 24.04 -46.86 -25.81
CA LEU A 27 23.55 -45.49 -26.04
C LEU A 27 22.66 -45.39 -27.31
N SER A 28 22.93 -46.22 -28.33
CA SER A 28 22.14 -46.32 -29.56
C SER A 28 20.67 -46.71 -29.32
N ASP A 29 20.39 -47.48 -28.27
CA ASP A 29 19.04 -47.98 -27.97
C ASP A 29 18.18 -46.89 -27.29
N SER A 30 18.81 -45.86 -26.71
CA SER A 30 18.15 -44.70 -26.08
C SER A 30 17.91 -43.51 -27.02
N ILE A 31 18.45 -43.54 -28.24
CA ILE A 31 18.22 -42.49 -29.26
C ILE A 31 17.03 -42.85 -30.16
N GLN A 32 16.58 -44.11 -30.14
CA GLN A 32 15.41 -44.59 -30.87
C GLN A 32 14.22 -44.78 -29.92
N LEU A 33 13.58 -43.68 -29.55
CA LEU A 33 12.21 -43.71 -29.04
C LEU A 33 11.28 -44.03 -30.22
N SER A 34 11.05 -45.31 -30.49
CA SER A 34 9.98 -45.69 -31.42
C SER A 34 8.64 -45.57 -30.68
N LEU A 35 7.75 -44.74 -31.23
CA LEU A 35 6.39 -44.56 -30.75
C LEU A 35 5.47 -45.14 -31.83
N PRO A 36 5.29 -46.47 -31.88
CA PRO A 36 4.65 -47.14 -33.01
C PRO A 36 3.23 -46.65 -33.28
N GLU A 37 2.50 -46.20 -32.26
CA GLU A 37 1.18 -45.58 -32.43
C GLU A 37 1.26 -44.22 -33.14
N MET A 38 2.29 -43.42 -32.82
CA MET A 38 2.52 -42.11 -33.43
C MET A 38 3.07 -42.26 -34.86
N GLU A 39 3.95 -43.25 -35.08
CA GLU A 39 4.47 -43.60 -36.40
C GLU A 39 3.37 -44.16 -37.31
N ALA A 40 2.50 -45.03 -36.80
CA ALA A 40 1.33 -45.51 -37.52
C ALA A 40 0.34 -44.38 -37.85
N PHE A 41 0.12 -43.45 -36.90
CA PHE A 41 -0.69 -42.26 -37.14
C PHE A 41 -0.10 -41.37 -38.25
N VAL A 42 1.20 -41.06 -38.20
CA VAL A 42 1.87 -40.27 -39.24
C VAL A 42 1.82 -40.99 -40.59
N ALA A 43 2.06 -42.30 -40.63
CA ALA A 43 1.95 -43.10 -41.85
C ALA A 43 0.52 -43.14 -42.41
N SER A 44 -0.50 -43.11 -41.55
CA SER A 44 -1.92 -43.04 -41.96
C SER A 44 -2.30 -41.71 -42.59
N ILE A 45 -1.62 -40.61 -42.21
CA ILE A 45 -1.83 -39.28 -42.82
C ILE A 45 -1.23 -39.22 -44.22
N SER A 46 -0.09 -39.89 -44.45
CA SER A 46 0.61 -39.93 -45.75
C SER A 46 -0.16 -40.65 -46.87
N GLY A 47 -1.15 -41.47 -46.51
CA GLY A 47 -1.95 -42.27 -47.46
C GLY A 47 -3.23 -41.60 -47.93
N GLY A 48 -3.59 -40.43 -47.39
CA GLY A 48 -4.74 -39.66 -47.85
C GLY A 48 -4.42 -38.94 -49.16
N GLU A 49 -5.19 -39.20 -50.21
CA GLU A 49 -5.15 -38.43 -51.45
C GLU A 49 -5.20 -36.93 -51.11
N ASN A 50 -4.21 -36.18 -51.62
CA ASN A 50 -4.19 -34.73 -51.53
C ASN A 50 -5.41 -34.16 -52.28
N MET A 51 -6.52 -34.00 -51.58
CA MET A 51 -7.53 -33.03 -51.97
C MET A 51 -6.89 -31.65 -51.79
N THR A 52 -6.29 -31.15 -52.87
CA THR A 52 -5.92 -29.75 -53.04
C THR A 52 -7.19 -28.91 -53.17
N GLU A 53 -8.01 -28.88 -52.14
CA GLU A 53 -8.72 -27.65 -51.83
C GLU A 53 -7.65 -26.71 -51.29
N VAL A 54 -7.20 -25.79 -52.14
CA VAL A 54 -6.44 -24.62 -51.71
C VAL A 54 -7.41 -23.83 -50.82
N ALA A 55 -7.46 -24.20 -49.54
CA ALA A 55 -8.08 -23.37 -48.53
C ALA A 55 -7.37 -22.02 -48.64
N HIS A 56 -8.12 -21.01 -49.07
CA HIS A 56 -7.65 -19.64 -49.06
C HIS A 56 -7.37 -19.29 -47.58
N PHE A 57 -6.14 -19.53 -47.15
CA PHE A 57 -5.66 -19.13 -45.85
C PHE A 57 -5.46 -17.63 -45.92
N ASP A 58 -6.53 -16.92 -45.58
CA ASP A 58 -6.53 -15.47 -45.43
C ASP A 58 -6.47 -15.20 -43.92
N PRO A 59 -5.27 -15.23 -43.30
CA PRO A 59 -5.14 -15.05 -41.87
C PRO A 59 -5.63 -13.65 -41.54
N ILE A 60 -6.81 -13.55 -40.95
CA ILE A 60 -7.24 -12.31 -40.31
C ILE A 60 -6.21 -12.03 -39.23
N PRO A 61 -5.46 -10.91 -39.27
CA PRO A 61 -4.51 -10.57 -38.22
C PRO A 61 -5.32 -10.21 -36.98
N GLN A 62 -5.69 -11.22 -36.20
CA GLN A 62 -6.47 -11.07 -34.97
C GLN A 62 -5.63 -10.37 -33.89
N VAL A 63 -4.34 -10.21 -34.13
CA VAL A 63 -3.39 -9.53 -33.26
C VAL A 63 -2.75 -8.38 -34.03
N ARG A 64 -3.04 -7.15 -33.60
CA ARG A 64 -2.43 -5.93 -34.16
C ARG A 64 -1.04 -5.72 -33.57
N LEU A 65 -0.09 -5.31 -34.42
CA LEU A 65 1.22 -4.84 -33.97
C LEU A 65 1.05 -3.68 -32.97
N LEU A 66 1.87 -3.70 -31.92
CA LEU A 66 1.89 -2.65 -30.91
C LEU A 66 2.66 -1.44 -31.46
N ASP A 67 2.22 -0.25 -31.09
CA ASP A 67 2.90 1.01 -31.43
C ASP A 67 4.06 1.22 -30.45
N ASP A 68 5.27 1.43 -30.96
CA ASP A 68 6.46 1.64 -30.13
C ASP A 68 6.40 2.95 -29.32
N ASN A 69 5.56 3.91 -29.73
CA ASN A 69 5.39 5.18 -29.05
C ASN A 69 4.27 5.19 -28.00
N ARG A 70 3.51 4.11 -27.83
CA ARG A 70 2.38 4.06 -26.89
C ARG A 70 2.47 2.85 -25.98
N LEU A 71 2.18 3.03 -24.70
CA LEU A 71 2.10 1.90 -23.78
C LEU A 71 1.04 0.90 -24.26
N PRO A 72 1.36 -0.40 -24.27
CA PRO A 72 0.39 -1.43 -24.59
C PRO A 72 -0.70 -1.47 -23.52
N THR A 73 -1.91 -1.86 -23.92
CA THR A 73 -3.04 -2.06 -23.00
C THR A 73 -3.47 -3.52 -23.03
N ILE A 74 -3.93 -4.01 -21.88
CA ILE A 74 -4.43 -5.38 -21.75
C ILE A 74 -5.65 -5.44 -20.85
N GLY A 75 -6.71 -6.09 -21.32
CA GLY A 75 -7.99 -6.23 -20.62
C GLY A 75 -8.40 -7.68 -20.38
N THR A 76 -9.34 -7.87 -19.45
CA THR A 76 -10.00 -9.17 -19.25
C THR A 76 -10.99 -9.46 -20.38
N GLY A 77 -10.93 -10.67 -20.96
CA GLY A 77 -11.82 -11.09 -22.05
C GLY A 77 -11.25 -10.90 -23.46
N GLU A 78 -9.97 -10.53 -23.59
CA GLU A 78 -9.31 -10.47 -24.89
C GLU A 78 -9.16 -11.87 -25.53
N GLN A 79 -9.46 -11.95 -26.83
CA GLN A 79 -9.15 -13.13 -27.63
C GLN A 79 -7.62 -13.26 -27.80
N TYR A 80 -7.11 -14.49 -27.94
CA TYR A 80 -5.67 -14.75 -28.13
C TYR A 80 -4.78 -14.23 -27.00
N LEU A 81 -5.29 -14.26 -25.76
CA LEU A 81 -4.61 -13.74 -24.58
C LEU A 81 -3.13 -14.16 -24.42
N PRO A 82 -2.72 -15.44 -24.65
CA PRO A 82 -1.31 -15.82 -24.57
C PRO A 82 -0.41 -15.03 -25.54
N PHE A 83 -0.90 -14.78 -26.76
CA PHE A 83 -0.15 -14.02 -27.77
C PHE A 83 -0.08 -12.54 -27.40
N ARG A 84 -1.17 -11.98 -26.86
CA ARG A 84 -1.22 -10.58 -26.41
C ARG A 84 -0.26 -10.32 -25.24
N LEU A 85 -0.19 -11.24 -24.28
CA LEU A 85 0.79 -11.20 -23.19
C LEU A 85 2.22 -11.27 -23.73
N ALA A 86 2.51 -12.23 -24.62
CA ALA A 86 3.84 -12.37 -25.22
C ALA A 86 4.27 -11.13 -26.01
N MET A 87 3.33 -10.47 -26.70
CA MET A 87 3.59 -9.22 -27.41
C MET A 87 3.86 -8.06 -26.46
N LEU A 88 3.09 -7.92 -25.38
CA LEU A 88 3.32 -6.90 -24.36
C LEU A 88 4.69 -7.11 -23.70
N GLU A 89 5.03 -8.34 -23.31
CA GLU A 89 6.32 -8.68 -22.71
C GLU A 89 7.49 -8.39 -23.65
N SER A 90 7.31 -8.66 -24.94
CA SER A 90 8.30 -8.38 -25.99
C SER A 90 8.43 -6.88 -26.26
N TRP A 91 7.31 -6.14 -26.24
CA TRP A 91 7.30 -4.68 -26.35
C TRP A 91 8.03 -4.05 -25.16
N VAL A 92 7.80 -4.52 -23.93
CA VAL A 92 8.51 -4.02 -22.74
C VAL A 92 10.02 -4.25 -22.87
N ALA A 93 10.43 -5.45 -23.31
CA ALA A 93 11.83 -5.79 -23.48
C ALA A 93 12.55 -4.93 -24.54
N ALA A 94 11.84 -4.53 -25.61
CA ALA A 94 12.42 -3.83 -26.76
C ALA A 94 12.28 -2.30 -26.70
N ASN A 95 11.16 -1.79 -26.18
CA ASN A 95 10.73 -0.40 -26.38
C ASN A 95 10.62 0.43 -25.10
N LEU A 96 10.59 -0.19 -23.90
CA LEU A 96 10.27 0.54 -22.66
C LEU A 96 11.24 1.69 -22.35
N ASP A 97 12.56 1.48 -22.48
CA ASP A 97 13.55 2.52 -22.20
C ASP A 97 13.40 3.71 -23.19
N PHE A 98 13.18 3.43 -24.47
CA PHE A 98 12.99 4.45 -25.50
C PHE A 98 11.66 5.20 -25.36
N TRP A 99 10.60 4.47 -25.00
CA TRP A 99 9.32 5.08 -24.65
C TRP A 99 9.50 6.01 -23.45
N LEU A 100 10.19 5.56 -22.40
CA LEU A 100 10.44 6.37 -21.21
C LEU A 100 11.22 7.64 -21.53
N GLU A 101 12.29 7.58 -22.33
CA GLU A 101 13.09 8.76 -22.69
C GLU A 101 12.25 9.91 -23.27
N ARG A 102 11.17 9.58 -23.98
CA ARG A 102 10.27 10.56 -24.58
C ARG A 102 9.21 11.10 -23.61
N HIS A 103 8.71 10.24 -22.73
CA HIS A 103 7.58 10.56 -21.85
C HIS A 103 8.02 10.88 -20.41
N VAL A 104 9.31 10.77 -20.05
CA VAL A 104 9.82 10.97 -18.67
C VAL A 104 9.47 12.33 -18.05
N ARG A 105 9.21 13.34 -18.89
CA ARG A 105 8.85 14.72 -18.50
C ARG A 105 7.36 14.94 -18.38
N GLU A 106 6.54 14.01 -18.85
CA GLU A 106 5.09 14.12 -18.81
C GLU A 106 4.58 13.80 -17.41
N GLU A 107 3.59 14.57 -16.94
CA GLU A 107 3.10 14.45 -15.57
C GLU A 107 2.39 13.12 -15.30
N ASP A 108 1.80 12.51 -16.32
CA ASP A 108 0.97 11.31 -16.20
C ASP A 108 1.73 9.99 -16.42
N THR A 109 3.02 10.04 -16.74
CA THR A 109 3.84 8.85 -17.03
C THR A 109 3.80 7.80 -15.91
N CYS A 110 3.80 8.25 -14.64
CA CYS A 110 3.65 7.33 -13.51
C CYS A 110 2.24 6.74 -13.39
N GLY A 111 1.22 7.49 -13.79
CA GLY A 111 -0.17 7.02 -13.86
C GLY A 111 -0.34 5.93 -14.92
N GLU A 112 0.13 6.18 -16.14
CA GLU A 112 0.04 5.20 -17.24
C GLU A 112 0.81 3.90 -16.91
N LEU A 113 2.00 4.02 -16.34
CA LEU A 113 2.79 2.85 -15.92
C LEU A 113 2.11 2.08 -14.79
N LYS A 114 1.45 2.76 -13.85
CA LYS A 114 0.69 2.11 -12.77
C LYS A 114 -0.46 1.31 -13.33
N GLU A 115 -1.25 1.90 -14.22
CA GLU A 115 -2.37 1.22 -14.88
C GLU A 115 -1.89 -0.02 -15.64
N LEU A 116 -0.77 0.09 -16.35
CA LEU A 116 -0.18 -1.06 -17.05
C LEU A 116 0.30 -2.14 -16.08
N ILE A 117 1.03 -1.80 -15.03
CA ILE A 117 1.49 -2.76 -14.01
C ILE A 117 0.29 -3.53 -13.42
N GLN A 118 -0.77 -2.82 -13.04
CA GLN A 118 -1.93 -3.42 -12.38
C GLN A 118 -2.77 -4.27 -13.34
N SER A 119 -3.08 -3.76 -14.53
CA SER A 119 -3.86 -4.48 -15.54
C SER A 119 -3.11 -5.72 -16.05
N TYR A 120 -1.81 -5.59 -16.34
CA TYR A 120 -0.97 -6.70 -16.74
C TYR A 120 -0.87 -7.75 -15.64
N HIS A 121 -0.57 -7.36 -14.39
CA HIS A 121 -0.49 -8.31 -13.28
C HIS A 121 -1.81 -9.06 -13.07
N GLN A 122 -2.95 -8.37 -13.13
CA GLN A 122 -4.27 -8.99 -12.96
C GLN A 122 -4.55 -10.09 -14.00
N VAL A 123 -4.14 -9.85 -15.25
CA VAL A 123 -4.39 -10.78 -16.35
C VAL A 123 -3.32 -11.89 -16.40
N ALA A 124 -2.05 -11.53 -16.31
CA ALA A 124 -0.91 -12.45 -16.42
C ALA A 124 -0.86 -13.43 -15.24
N SER A 125 -1.14 -13.00 -14.00
CA SER A 125 -1.11 -13.87 -12.82
C SER A 125 -2.11 -15.04 -12.93
N ARG A 126 -3.27 -14.79 -13.54
CA ARG A 126 -4.28 -15.82 -13.82
C ARG A 126 -3.82 -16.75 -14.93
N GLN A 127 -3.32 -16.20 -16.03
CA GLN A 127 -2.90 -16.97 -17.19
C GLN A 127 -1.65 -17.83 -16.93
N TYR A 128 -0.77 -17.38 -16.05
CA TYR A 128 0.47 -18.06 -15.69
C TYR A 128 0.36 -18.85 -14.38
N SER A 129 -0.84 -18.96 -13.81
CA SER A 129 -1.06 -19.83 -12.65
C SER A 129 -0.63 -21.27 -12.96
N GLY A 130 0.27 -21.82 -12.12
CA GLY A 130 0.85 -23.15 -12.30
C GLY A 130 1.88 -23.26 -13.42
N ARG A 131 2.31 -22.14 -14.03
CA ARG A 131 3.33 -22.08 -15.09
C ARG A 131 4.52 -21.23 -14.64
N PRO A 132 5.53 -21.84 -13.99
CA PRO A 132 6.64 -21.13 -13.36
C PRO A 132 7.43 -20.20 -14.29
N GLU A 133 7.62 -20.58 -15.56
CA GLU A 133 8.34 -19.79 -16.55
C GLU A 133 7.53 -18.55 -16.95
N GLY A 134 6.23 -18.72 -17.18
CA GLY A 134 5.32 -17.61 -17.46
C GLY A 134 5.24 -16.64 -16.27
N ALA A 135 5.14 -17.17 -15.05
CA ALA A 135 5.16 -16.35 -13.85
C ALA A 135 6.49 -15.61 -13.68
N SER A 136 7.61 -16.25 -14.01
CA SER A 136 8.92 -15.61 -13.95
C SER A 136 9.05 -14.46 -14.93
N ARG A 137 8.52 -14.62 -16.16
CA ARG A 137 8.48 -13.55 -17.16
C ARG A 137 7.56 -12.41 -16.76
N MET A 138 6.40 -12.73 -16.19
CA MET A 138 5.49 -11.73 -15.64
C MET A 138 6.17 -10.86 -14.57
N LEU A 139 6.83 -11.49 -13.60
CA LEU A 139 7.54 -10.78 -12.55
C LEU A 139 8.62 -9.87 -13.14
N LEU A 140 9.46 -10.39 -14.05
CA LEU A 140 10.52 -9.63 -14.70
C LEU A 140 9.98 -8.40 -15.44
N THR A 141 8.92 -8.58 -16.24
CA THR A 141 8.24 -7.50 -16.96
C THR A 141 7.67 -6.44 -16.01
N ILE A 142 7.05 -6.84 -14.89
CA ILE A 142 6.57 -5.89 -13.89
C ILE A 142 7.73 -5.15 -13.22
N GLY A 143 8.85 -5.84 -12.94
CA GLY A 143 10.06 -5.23 -12.40
C GLY A 143 10.62 -4.14 -13.30
N GLU A 144 10.71 -4.39 -14.61
CA GLU A 144 11.16 -3.40 -15.60
C GLU A 144 10.19 -2.20 -15.71
N LEU A 145 8.88 -2.45 -15.73
CA LEU A 145 7.86 -1.39 -15.71
C LEU A 145 7.96 -0.52 -14.45
N TRP A 146 8.19 -1.14 -13.29
CA TRP A 146 8.41 -0.41 -12.04
C TRP A 146 9.70 0.40 -12.08
N VAL A 147 10.78 -0.12 -12.65
CA VAL A 147 12.04 0.66 -12.84
C VAL A 147 11.79 1.88 -13.72
N ALA A 148 11.03 1.76 -14.80
CA ALA A 148 10.67 2.90 -15.63
C ALA A 148 9.86 3.95 -14.84
N MET A 149 8.95 3.51 -13.97
CA MET A 149 8.18 4.39 -13.09
C MET A 149 9.08 5.07 -12.05
N ASP A 150 10.01 4.35 -11.43
CA ASP A 150 10.95 4.92 -10.46
C ASP A 150 11.86 5.97 -11.11
N LYS A 151 12.35 5.72 -12.33
CA LYS A 151 13.10 6.71 -13.12
C LYS A 151 12.27 7.96 -13.42
N ALA A 152 11.01 7.82 -13.83
CA ALA A 152 10.10 8.95 -14.07
C ALA A 152 9.81 9.74 -12.78
N ALA A 153 9.54 9.04 -11.68
CA ALA A 153 9.29 9.66 -10.39
C ALA A 153 10.52 10.42 -9.86
N ILE A 154 11.73 9.87 -10.02
CA ILE A 154 12.99 10.54 -9.65
C ILE A 154 13.26 11.74 -10.57
N HIS A 155 12.91 11.66 -11.85
CA HIS A 155 13.06 12.79 -12.77
C HIS A 155 12.21 13.98 -12.31
N ALA A 156 10.94 13.74 -11.95
CA ALA A 156 10.04 14.76 -11.44
C ALA A 156 10.36 15.20 -10.00
N LEU A 157 10.85 14.29 -9.17
CA LEU A 157 11.15 14.49 -7.74
C LEU A 157 12.56 14.00 -7.41
N PRO A 158 13.62 14.77 -7.75
CA PRO A 158 15.01 14.31 -7.61
C PRO A 158 15.44 13.90 -6.19
N SER A 159 14.78 14.43 -5.15
CA SER A 159 15.04 14.05 -3.76
C SER A 159 14.63 12.61 -3.44
N LEU A 160 13.73 12.01 -4.21
CA LEU A 160 13.24 10.64 -4.00
C LEU A 160 14.36 9.60 -4.07
N LYS A 161 15.40 9.85 -4.88
CA LYS A 161 16.58 8.95 -5.02
C LYS A 161 17.36 8.76 -3.72
N LEU A 162 17.21 9.68 -2.76
CA LEU A 162 17.93 9.68 -1.48
C LEU A 162 17.26 8.79 -0.42
N TYR A 163 16.11 8.20 -0.76
CA TYR A 163 15.31 7.37 0.13
C TYR A 163 15.24 5.94 -0.40
N GLU A 164 15.20 4.93 0.46
CA GLU A 164 15.14 3.53 0.01
C GLU A 164 13.80 3.22 -0.67
N HIS A 165 13.83 2.42 -1.76
CA HIS A 165 12.62 1.96 -2.46
C HIS A 165 11.94 0.77 -1.79
N GLU A 166 12.65 0.07 -0.90
CA GLU A 166 12.18 -1.10 -0.14
C GLU A 166 11.67 -2.31 -0.95
N VAL A 167 11.70 -2.25 -2.28
CA VAL A 167 11.58 -3.43 -3.15
C VAL A 167 12.69 -4.43 -2.80
N PRO A 168 12.34 -5.68 -2.40
CA PRO A 168 13.34 -6.66 -2.00
C PRO A 168 14.14 -7.14 -3.22
N ILE A 169 15.46 -7.21 -3.08
CA ILE A 169 16.39 -7.46 -4.20
C ILE A 169 16.66 -8.96 -4.35
N GLU A 170 16.71 -9.67 -3.24
CA GLU A 170 17.11 -11.08 -3.20
C GLU A 170 16.05 -12.01 -3.79
N VAL A 171 14.80 -11.54 -3.88
CA VAL A 171 13.67 -12.37 -4.36
C VAL A 171 13.76 -12.67 -5.86
N TRP A 172 14.42 -11.79 -6.62
CA TRP A 172 14.53 -11.91 -8.08
C TRP A 172 15.39 -13.10 -8.53
N GLN A 173 16.22 -13.65 -7.65
CA GLN A 173 16.99 -14.87 -7.94
C GLN A 173 16.11 -16.12 -8.09
N ALA A 174 14.84 -16.05 -7.64
CA ALA A 174 13.88 -17.14 -7.73
C ALA A 174 13.30 -17.34 -9.13
N LEU A 175 13.50 -16.38 -10.05
CA LEU A 175 12.97 -16.47 -11.42
C LEU A 175 13.58 -17.66 -12.18
N LEU A 176 12.73 -18.36 -12.93
CA LEU A 176 13.11 -19.39 -13.91
C LEU A 176 13.17 -18.77 -15.30
N LEU A 177 14.39 -18.45 -15.73
CA LEU A 177 14.67 -17.85 -17.03
C LEU A 177 15.20 -18.91 -17.99
N THR A 178 14.67 -18.92 -19.21
CA THR A 178 14.93 -19.98 -20.20
C THR A 178 15.93 -19.55 -21.28
N SER A 179 16.24 -18.26 -21.36
CA SER A 179 17.13 -17.69 -22.38
C SER A 179 18.16 -16.74 -21.78
N GLY A 180 19.29 -16.60 -22.47
CA GLY A 180 20.33 -15.63 -22.10
C GLY A 180 19.82 -14.18 -22.13
N VAL A 181 18.92 -13.86 -23.06
CA VAL A 181 18.30 -12.52 -23.16
C VAL A 181 17.45 -12.19 -21.94
N GLU A 182 16.69 -13.16 -21.42
CA GLU A 182 15.93 -12.99 -20.18
C GLU A 182 16.88 -12.79 -18.97
N ALA A 183 18.00 -13.51 -18.92
CA ALA A 183 19.00 -13.36 -17.86
C ALA A 183 19.68 -11.98 -17.90
N GLU A 184 19.96 -11.44 -19.08
CA GLU A 184 20.51 -10.09 -19.25
C GLU A 184 19.52 -9.01 -18.81
N ARG A 185 18.23 -9.19 -19.12
CA ARG A 185 17.15 -8.33 -18.61
C ARG A 185 17.09 -8.33 -17.09
N LEU A 186 17.12 -9.50 -16.46
CA LEU A 186 17.17 -9.62 -15.00
C LEU A 186 18.41 -8.91 -14.43
N HIS A 187 19.57 -9.09 -15.07
CA HIS A 187 20.80 -8.44 -14.62
C HIS A 187 20.67 -6.91 -14.59
N ARG A 188 20.08 -6.30 -15.64
CA ARG A 188 19.83 -4.84 -15.68
C ARG A 188 18.88 -4.38 -14.56
N LEU A 189 17.84 -5.15 -14.28
CA LEU A 189 16.91 -4.89 -13.18
C LEU A 189 17.63 -4.94 -11.82
N GLU A 190 18.38 -6.00 -11.55
CA GLU A 190 19.14 -6.16 -10.29
C GLU A 190 20.19 -5.07 -10.12
N GLN A 191 20.91 -4.73 -11.19
CA GLN A 191 21.87 -3.62 -11.19
C GLN A 191 21.20 -2.29 -10.84
N TYR A 192 20.02 -1.99 -11.40
CA TYR A 192 19.28 -0.78 -11.07
C TYR A 192 18.92 -0.76 -9.59
N LEU A 193 18.27 -1.82 -9.09
CA LEU A 193 17.84 -1.92 -7.69
C LEU A 193 19.02 -1.75 -6.72
N LEU A 194 20.13 -2.47 -6.97
CA LEU A 194 21.33 -2.38 -6.14
C LEU A 194 21.95 -0.99 -6.16
N SER A 195 22.09 -0.39 -7.34
CA SER A 195 22.66 0.97 -7.47
C SER A 195 21.81 1.99 -6.72
N ARG A 196 20.49 1.90 -6.85
CA ARG A 196 19.53 2.79 -6.19
C ARG A 196 19.54 2.58 -4.66
N HIS A 197 19.64 1.33 -4.21
CA HIS A 197 19.77 0.98 -2.79
C HIS A 197 21.05 1.53 -2.18
N ILE A 198 22.21 1.37 -2.85
CA ILE A 198 23.51 1.88 -2.37
C ILE A 198 23.46 3.40 -2.18
N VAL A 199 22.91 4.13 -3.16
CA VAL A 199 22.79 5.60 -3.09
C VAL A 199 21.92 6.02 -1.90
N ALA A 200 20.73 5.42 -1.76
CA ALA A 200 19.81 5.77 -0.67
C ALA A 200 20.38 5.42 0.72
N ARG A 201 21.03 4.26 0.86
CA ARG A 201 21.58 3.80 2.13
C ARG A 201 22.79 4.64 2.58
N GLY A 202 23.57 5.16 1.63
CA GLY A 202 24.66 6.09 1.89
C GLY A 202 24.20 7.39 2.55
N GLU A 203 22.97 7.82 2.27
CA GLU A 203 22.35 9.01 2.87
C GLU A 203 21.74 8.73 4.26
N GLY A 204 21.38 7.47 4.54
CA GLY A 204 20.80 7.07 5.83
C GLY A 204 19.43 7.70 6.13
N ARG A 205 18.64 8.03 5.11
CA ARG A 205 17.33 8.68 5.29
C ARG A 205 16.27 7.71 5.84
N PRO A 206 15.31 8.20 6.64
CA PRO A 206 14.21 7.37 7.13
C PRO A 206 13.32 6.79 6.03
N SER A 207 12.58 5.73 6.35
CA SER A 207 11.68 5.02 5.43
C SER A 207 10.54 5.89 4.90
N LEU A 208 10.27 5.80 3.60
CA LEU A 208 9.14 6.46 2.93
C LEU A 208 7.78 5.91 3.38
N PHE A 209 7.76 4.65 3.82
CA PHE A 209 6.53 3.93 4.15
C PHE A 209 6.22 3.94 5.66
N ARG A 210 7.20 4.24 6.51
CA ARG A 210 7.04 4.15 7.98
C ARG A 210 7.27 5.45 8.73
N SER A 211 8.10 6.36 8.21
CA SER A 211 8.62 7.48 8.99
C SER A 211 7.73 8.72 8.92
N TYR A 212 6.56 8.66 9.56
CA TYR A 212 5.64 9.80 9.69
C TYR A 212 6.15 10.83 10.72
N GLY A 213 6.34 12.08 10.30
CA GLY A 213 6.76 13.18 11.16
C GLY A 213 8.13 12.98 11.82
N CYS A 214 9.02 12.22 11.18
CA CYS A 214 10.38 12.03 11.66
C CYS A 214 11.33 13.07 11.02
N PRO A 215 12.39 13.52 11.73
CA PRO A 215 13.46 14.31 11.13
C PRO A 215 14.05 13.61 9.90
N GLY A 216 14.23 14.35 8.80
CA GLY A 216 14.76 13.81 7.54
C GLY A 216 13.78 12.96 6.72
N SER A 217 12.57 12.69 7.23
CA SER A 217 11.54 11.98 6.44
C SER A 217 11.16 12.78 5.19
N PHE A 218 10.80 12.09 4.11
CA PHE A 218 10.51 12.74 2.82
C PHE A 218 9.44 13.81 2.92
N SER A 219 8.37 13.54 3.66
CA SER A 219 7.27 14.50 3.87
C SER A 219 7.72 15.81 4.53
N VAL A 220 8.65 15.74 5.49
CA VAL A 220 9.21 16.92 6.20
C VAL A 220 10.17 17.70 5.30
N GLU A 221 11.07 16.98 4.61
CA GLU A 221 12.02 17.59 3.67
C GLU A 221 11.29 18.27 2.50
N TYR A 222 10.27 17.60 1.95
CA TYR A 222 9.45 18.14 0.89
C TYR A 222 8.64 19.36 1.33
N PHE A 223 8.03 19.30 2.52
CA PHE A 223 7.36 20.46 3.11
C PHE A 223 8.30 21.66 3.23
N SER A 224 9.51 21.44 3.74
CA SER A 224 10.52 22.49 3.93
C SER A 224 10.96 23.13 2.62
N ALA A 225 10.97 22.38 1.52
CA ALA A 225 11.26 22.89 0.18
C ALA A 225 10.04 23.50 -0.55
N SER A 226 8.82 23.32 -0.03
CA SER A 226 7.59 23.67 -0.74
C SER A 226 6.84 24.84 -0.09
N LEU A 227 6.95 26.02 -0.71
CA LEU A 227 6.21 27.22 -0.28
C LEU A 227 4.69 26.99 -0.24
N LYS A 228 4.14 26.21 -1.19
CA LYS A 228 2.71 25.86 -1.23
C LYS A 228 2.27 25.15 0.05
N HIS A 229 3.06 24.19 0.54
CA HIS A 229 2.75 23.47 1.76
C HIS A 229 2.90 24.35 3.00
N GLN A 230 3.93 25.20 3.04
CA GLN A 230 4.13 26.16 4.13
C GLN A 230 2.97 27.15 4.24
N LEU A 231 2.51 27.70 3.13
CA LEU A 231 1.33 28.57 3.09
C LEU A 231 0.06 27.85 3.53
N LEU A 232 -0.12 26.58 3.13
CA LEU A 232 -1.27 25.78 3.56
C LEU A 232 -1.26 25.55 5.08
N LYS A 233 -0.10 25.31 5.69
CA LYS A 233 0.04 25.21 7.16
C LYS A 233 -0.38 26.52 7.82
N ILE A 234 0.13 27.66 7.35
CA ILE A 234 -0.19 28.99 7.88
C ILE A 234 -1.69 29.26 7.77
N GLU A 235 -2.32 28.96 6.63
CA GLU A 235 -3.76 29.12 6.41
C GLU A 235 -4.58 28.32 7.43
N ILE A 236 -4.23 27.04 7.63
CA ILE A 236 -4.91 26.15 8.58
C ILE A 236 -4.73 26.65 10.02
N GLU A 237 -3.51 27.01 10.41
CA GLU A 237 -3.21 27.49 11.76
C GLU A 237 -3.88 28.85 12.06
N ALA A 238 -3.94 29.75 11.08
CA ALA A 238 -4.65 31.02 11.21
C ALA A 238 -6.15 30.80 11.43
N GLN A 239 -6.78 29.95 10.62
CA GLN A 239 -8.19 29.59 10.78
C GLN A 239 -8.45 28.93 12.14
N ALA A 240 -7.60 27.98 12.54
CA ALA A 240 -7.70 27.30 13.83
C ALA A 240 -7.58 28.28 15.01
N GLN A 241 -6.71 29.29 14.88
CA GLN A 241 -6.55 30.32 15.91
C GLN A 241 -7.81 31.19 16.03
N THR A 242 -8.43 31.57 14.91
CA THR A 242 -9.70 32.29 14.91
C THR A 242 -10.82 31.47 15.56
N GLU A 243 -10.94 30.19 15.22
CA GLU A 243 -11.93 29.28 15.83
C GLU A 243 -11.70 29.11 17.33
N ARG A 244 -10.44 28.97 17.75
CA ARG A 244 -10.08 28.88 19.17
C ARG A 244 -10.41 30.16 19.93
N GLN A 245 -10.17 31.32 19.34
CA GLN A 245 -10.49 32.60 19.96
C GLN A 245 -12.01 32.82 20.08
N ALA A 246 -12.76 32.48 19.04
CA ALA A 246 -14.23 32.50 19.08
C ALA A 246 -14.76 31.57 20.19
N LYS A 247 -14.18 30.38 20.33
CA LYS A 247 -14.59 29.43 21.36
C LYS A 247 -14.29 29.88 22.78
N LYS A 248 -13.16 30.59 22.98
CA LYS A 248 -12.84 31.22 24.27
C LYS A 248 -13.84 32.32 24.62
N GLU A 249 -14.28 33.10 23.64
CA GLU A 249 -15.28 34.14 23.85
C GLU A 249 -16.66 33.55 24.18
N GLU A 250 -17.08 32.49 23.48
CA GLU A 250 -18.27 31.70 23.81
C GLU A 250 -18.23 31.20 25.27
N LEU A 251 -17.09 30.65 25.71
CA LEU A 251 -16.93 30.22 27.10
C LEU A 251 -17.06 31.37 28.10
N ARG A 252 -16.52 32.56 27.78
CA ARG A 252 -16.63 33.73 28.67
C ARG A 252 -18.08 34.17 28.82
N GLN A 253 -18.82 34.25 27.71
CA GLN A 253 -20.23 34.60 27.70
C GLN A 253 -21.05 33.61 28.53
N LEU A 254 -20.84 32.31 28.34
CA LEU A 254 -21.52 31.27 29.12
C LEU A 254 -21.14 31.33 30.61
N LYS A 255 -19.89 31.67 30.96
CA LYS A 255 -19.49 31.85 32.36
C LYS A 255 -20.12 33.07 33.00
N ASP A 256 -20.31 34.16 32.27
CA ASP A 256 -20.99 35.34 32.78
C ASP A 256 -22.49 35.09 32.94
N GLU A 257 -23.10 34.34 32.03
CA GLU A 257 -24.47 33.83 32.16
C GLU A 257 -24.61 32.92 33.40
N TYR A 258 -23.68 31.99 33.60
CA TYR A 258 -23.64 31.15 34.80
C TYR A 258 -23.58 31.99 36.09
N LYS A 259 -22.71 33.01 36.14
CA LYS A 259 -22.61 33.92 37.30
C LYS A 259 -23.90 34.70 37.52
N MET A 260 -24.56 35.13 36.45
CA MET A 260 -25.86 35.80 36.51
C MET A 260 -26.93 34.88 37.13
N TRP A 261 -27.09 33.66 36.61
CA TRP A 261 -28.04 32.69 37.16
C TRP A 261 -27.73 32.35 38.62
N MET A 262 -26.46 32.17 38.98
CA MET A 262 -26.04 31.93 40.35
C MET A 262 -26.28 33.11 41.29
N ARG A 263 -26.24 34.35 40.77
CA ARG A 263 -26.60 35.55 41.55
C ARG A 263 -28.11 35.55 41.83
N GLN A 264 -28.93 35.36 40.80
CA GLN A 264 -30.40 35.27 40.95
C GLN A 264 -30.82 34.15 41.91
N TYR A 265 -30.12 33.01 41.89
CA TYR A 265 -30.31 31.92 42.85
C TYR A 265 -29.99 32.31 44.30
N ARG A 266 -28.95 33.13 44.52
CA ARG A 266 -28.52 33.57 45.86
C ARG A 266 -29.34 34.73 46.41
N ASP A 267 -29.77 35.64 45.54
CA ASP A 267 -30.57 36.81 45.91
C ASP A 267 -31.98 36.39 46.35
N ARG A 268 -32.44 35.21 45.95
CA ARG A 268 -33.70 34.61 46.38
C ARG A 268 -33.48 33.72 47.61
N ALA A 269 -33.97 34.17 48.77
CA ALA A 269 -33.80 33.49 50.04
C ALA A 269 -34.60 32.17 50.13
N GLU A 270 -35.82 32.15 49.59
CA GLU A 270 -36.79 31.07 49.79
C GLU A 270 -37.11 30.32 48.49
N CYS A 271 -37.40 29.04 48.64
CA CYS A 271 -37.96 28.21 47.57
C CYS A 271 -39.48 28.43 47.50
N ASP A 272 -40.06 28.27 46.31
CA ASP A 272 -41.53 28.28 46.19
C ASP A 272 -42.09 26.99 46.80
N GLU A 273 -43.09 27.17 47.67
CA GLU A 273 -43.80 26.09 48.33
C GLU A 273 -45.26 26.07 47.85
N ASP A 274 -45.74 24.88 47.50
CA ASP A 274 -47.14 24.64 47.20
C ASP A 274 -47.79 23.92 48.39
N THR A 275 -48.99 24.34 48.77
CA THR A 275 -49.75 23.64 49.83
C THR A 275 -50.75 22.70 49.18
N ARG A 276 -50.70 21.41 49.55
CA ARG A 276 -51.68 20.41 49.12
C ARG A 276 -52.30 19.76 50.34
N GLU A 277 -53.59 19.50 50.28
CA GLU A 277 -54.31 18.83 51.35
C GLU A 277 -54.11 17.32 51.24
N GLU A 278 -53.53 16.71 52.28
CA GLU A 278 -53.33 15.26 52.39
C GLU A 278 -54.00 14.77 53.68
N TYR A 279 -54.96 13.85 53.56
CA TYR A 279 -55.76 13.33 54.69
C TYR A 279 -56.46 14.42 55.54
N GLY A 280 -56.89 15.53 54.93
CA GLY A 280 -57.54 16.65 55.64
C GLY A 280 -56.56 17.55 56.41
N ILE A 281 -55.26 17.41 56.17
CA ILE A 281 -54.20 18.23 56.76
C ILE A 281 -53.47 18.96 55.62
N PRO A 282 -53.28 20.28 55.68
CA PRO A 282 -52.46 21.00 54.72
C PRO A 282 -50.99 20.62 54.91
N VAL A 283 -50.37 20.05 53.87
CA VAL A 283 -48.94 19.72 53.82
C VAL A 283 -48.25 20.61 52.79
N GLN A 284 -47.12 21.21 53.18
CA GLN A 284 -46.29 22.03 52.30
C GLN A 284 -45.31 21.14 51.52
N TYR A 285 -45.23 21.33 50.21
CA TYR A 285 -44.26 20.67 49.35
C TYR A 285 -43.48 21.69 48.54
N HIS A 286 -42.27 21.32 48.16
CA HIS A 286 -41.47 22.10 47.22
C HIS A 286 -42.13 22.13 45.84
N SER A 287 -42.39 23.33 45.30
CA SER A 287 -43.00 23.48 43.99
C SER A 287 -42.10 22.93 42.89
N HIS A 288 -42.65 22.13 41.97
CA HIS A 288 -41.92 21.69 40.76
C HIS A 288 -41.53 22.86 39.85
N SER A 289 -42.25 23.97 39.94
CA SER A 289 -41.99 25.23 39.21
C SER A 289 -41.19 26.24 40.02
N CYS A 290 -40.51 25.82 41.09
CA CYS A 290 -39.73 26.71 41.94
C CYS A 290 -38.73 27.53 41.11
N VAL A 291 -38.90 28.85 41.10
CA VAL A 291 -38.09 29.78 40.30
C VAL A 291 -36.64 29.79 40.78
N ARG A 292 -36.40 29.68 42.09
CA ARG A 292 -35.06 29.55 42.69
C ARG A 292 -34.34 28.31 42.15
N CYS A 293 -35.01 27.15 42.19
CA CYS A 293 -34.45 25.90 41.64
C CYS A 293 -34.33 25.97 40.11
N GLY A 294 -35.22 26.69 39.43
CA GLY A 294 -35.13 27.02 38.02
C GLY A 294 -33.82 27.72 37.66
N TYR A 295 -33.41 28.74 38.43
CA TYR A 295 -32.11 29.42 38.22
C TYR A 295 -30.91 28.48 38.42
N LEU A 296 -30.94 27.62 39.44
CA LEU A 296 -29.89 26.63 39.66
C LEU A 296 -29.82 25.60 38.52
N ASN A 297 -30.98 25.14 38.04
CA ASN A 297 -31.07 24.21 36.92
C ASN A 297 -30.58 24.86 35.63
N ALA A 298 -30.98 26.11 35.35
CA ALA A 298 -30.49 26.87 34.21
C ALA A 298 -28.96 26.98 34.25
N ALA A 299 -28.39 27.39 35.38
CA ALA A 299 -26.93 27.46 35.57
C ALA A 299 -26.23 26.12 35.32
N ASN A 300 -26.75 25.02 35.89
CA ASN A 300 -26.17 23.68 35.74
C ASN A 300 -26.43 23.04 34.37
N SER A 301 -27.36 23.59 33.58
CA SER A 301 -27.67 23.11 32.23
C SER A 301 -26.77 23.71 31.15
N LEU A 302 -25.98 24.73 31.49
CA LEU A 302 -25.05 25.35 30.55
C LEU A 302 -23.96 24.35 30.14
N ARG A 303 -23.80 24.19 28.84
CA ARG A 303 -22.87 23.24 28.21
C ARG A 303 -22.06 23.95 27.14
N ILE A 304 -20.85 23.47 26.91
CA ILE A 304 -19.98 23.95 25.84
C ILE A 304 -19.27 22.75 25.21
N ASP A 305 -19.25 22.71 23.88
CA ASP A 305 -18.49 21.70 23.15
C ASP A 305 -17.00 22.05 23.09
N ILE A 306 -16.14 21.05 23.07
CA ILE A 306 -14.70 21.26 22.92
C ILE A 306 -14.36 21.66 21.48
N GLN A 307 -13.31 22.45 21.34
CA GLN A 307 -12.67 22.78 20.08
C GLN A 307 -11.28 22.16 20.06
N GLU A 308 -11.06 21.25 19.11
CA GLU A 308 -9.78 20.56 18.94
C GLU A 308 -8.91 21.28 17.91
N TRP A 309 -7.63 21.50 18.23
CA TRP A 309 -6.66 21.99 17.27
C TRP A 309 -6.52 20.98 16.10
N PRO A 310 -6.55 21.43 14.84
CA PRO A 310 -6.66 20.50 13.71
C PRO A 310 -5.39 19.71 13.41
N LEU A 311 -4.20 20.27 13.70
CA LEU A 311 -2.91 19.65 13.39
C LEU A 311 -2.27 19.00 14.63
N PRO A 312 -1.44 17.96 14.46
CA PRO A 312 -0.60 17.45 15.55
C PRO A 312 0.20 18.55 16.25
N GLN A 313 0.42 18.41 17.55
CA GLN A 313 1.20 19.39 18.34
C GLN A 313 2.70 19.36 18.01
N ASP A 314 3.22 18.20 17.60
CA ASP A 314 4.58 18.07 17.10
C ASP A 314 4.68 18.68 15.71
N ASP A 315 5.59 19.65 15.53
CA ASP A 315 5.67 20.42 14.28
C ASP A 315 6.05 19.54 13.09
N LEU A 316 6.94 18.57 13.24
CA LEU A 316 7.32 17.67 12.15
C LEU A 316 6.14 16.79 11.73
N LYS A 317 5.35 16.29 12.68
CA LYS A 317 4.10 15.58 12.38
C LYS A 317 3.06 16.49 11.73
N ALA A 318 2.98 17.76 12.13
CA ALA A 318 2.12 18.73 11.46
C ALA A 318 2.56 18.95 10.00
N GLN A 319 3.86 19.13 9.75
CA GLN A 319 4.41 19.25 8.39
C GLN A 319 4.10 18.02 7.53
N SER A 320 4.29 16.81 8.07
CA SER A 320 3.91 15.56 7.39
C SER A 320 2.41 15.47 7.13
N THR A 321 1.56 15.91 8.07
CA THR A 321 0.11 15.97 7.87
C THR A 321 -0.23 16.87 6.70
N ILE A 322 0.37 18.07 6.63
CA ILE A 322 0.16 19.04 5.55
C ILE A 322 0.62 18.48 4.19
N PHE A 323 1.77 17.80 4.16
CA PHE A 323 2.22 17.07 2.97
C PHE A 323 1.17 16.06 2.49
N GLU A 324 0.60 15.25 3.38
CA GLU A 324 -0.40 14.24 3.02
C GLU A 324 -1.76 14.85 2.61
N LEU A 325 -2.09 16.08 3.02
CA LEU A 325 -3.28 16.81 2.53
C LEU A 325 -3.13 17.25 1.06
N SER A 326 -1.91 17.42 0.58
CA SER A 326 -1.61 17.92 -0.76
C SER A 326 -0.43 17.18 -1.41
N VAL A 327 -0.41 15.86 -1.25
CA VAL A 327 0.69 15.01 -1.72
C VAL A 327 0.89 15.14 -3.24
N PRO A 328 2.13 15.28 -3.76
CA PRO A 328 2.35 15.33 -5.20
C PRO A 328 1.77 14.08 -5.89
N PRO A 329 0.99 14.22 -6.99
CA PRO A 329 0.38 13.09 -7.68
C PRO A 329 1.40 12.02 -8.08
N ILE A 330 2.50 12.42 -8.73
CA ILE A 330 3.59 11.53 -9.15
C ILE A 330 4.16 10.72 -7.98
N PHE A 331 4.35 11.35 -6.80
CA PHE A 331 4.81 10.64 -5.61
C PHE A 331 3.79 9.60 -5.14
N SER A 332 2.49 9.94 -5.18
CA SER A 332 1.41 9.05 -4.75
C SER A 332 1.29 7.84 -5.68
N GLU A 333 1.34 8.07 -7.00
CA GLU A 333 1.32 6.98 -7.99
C GLU A 333 2.52 6.04 -7.82
N TRP A 334 3.72 6.61 -7.66
CA TRP A 334 4.92 5.84 -7.40
C TRP A 334 4.84 5.06 -6.07
N ARG A 335 4.40 5.69 -4.98
CA ARG A 335 4.34 5.09 -3.64
C ARG A 335 3.35 3.93 -3.60
N ASP A 336 2.15 4.13 -4.14
CA ASP A 336 1.11 3.11 -4.20
C ASP A 336 1.52 1.93 -5.08
N SER A 337 2.15 2.21 -6.23
CA SER A 337 2.62 1.18 -7.17
C SER A 337 3.79 0.39 -6.61
N THR A 338 4.73 1.06 -5.91
CA THR A 338 5.84 0.39 -5.23
C THR A 338 5.31 -0.55 -4.15
N LEU A 339 4.34 -0.09 -3.36
CA LEU A 339 3.69 -0.94 -2.35
C LEU A 339 2.94 -2.12 -2.98
N TYR A 340 2.31 -1.91 -4.15
CA TYR A 340 1.67 -2.96 -4.93
C TYR A 340 2.66 -4.00 -5.44
N VAL A 341 3.80 -3.56 -5.99
CA VAL A 341 4.86 -4.48 -6.40
C VAL A 341 5.37 -5.29 -5.21
N ILE A 342 5.62 -4.66 -4.07
CA ILE A 342 6.13 -5.36 -2.88
C ILE A 342 5.13 -6.40 -2.33
N ASN A 343 3.87 -5.99 -2.08
CA ASN A 343 2.91 -6.82 -1.35
C ASN A 343 2.10 -7.76 -2.26
N ASP A 344 1.71 -7.29 -3.44
CA ASP A 344 0.74 -7.97 -4.31
C ASP A 344 1.44 -8.78 -5.42
N VAL A 345 2.56 -8.29 -5.94
CA VAL A 345 3.33 -8.97 -6.99
C VAL A 345 4.42 -9.87 -6.39
N LEU A 346 5.27 -9.32 -5.51
CA LEU A 346 6.38 -10.04 -4.89
C LEU A 346 5.98 -10.85 -3.65
N LEU A 347 4.72 -10.75 -3.24
CA LEU A 347 4.13 -11.54 -2.15
C LEU A 347 4.84 -11.35 -0.81
N SER A 348 5.43 -10.18 -0.57
CA SER A 348 5.95 -9.82 0.75
C SER A 348 4.82 -9.72 1.77
N LYS A 349 5.14 -10.02 3.03
CA LYS A 349 4.22 -9.94 4.16
C LYS A 349 4.79 -9.04 5.24
N GLN A 350 3.92 -8.66 6.16
CA GLN A 350 4.28 -7.95 7.38
C GLN A 350 3.75 -8.76 8.58
N SER A 351 4.30 -8.50 9.76
CA SER A 351 3.83 -9.13 11.01
C SER A 351 2.39 -8.70 11.28
N ASP A 352 1.45 -9.65 11.10
CA ASP A 352 0.01 -9.44 11.13
C ASP A 352 -0.47 -8.85 12.47
N ILE A 353 -0.91 -7.59 12.43
CA ILE A 353 -1.84 -7.05 13.43
C ILE A 353 -2.85 -6.20 12.67
N LEU A 354 -4.00 -6.79 12.36
CA LEU A 354 -5.17 -6.04 11.90
C LEU A 354 -5.63 -5.09 13.03
N PRO A 355 -5.97 -3.83 12.72
CA PRO A 355 -6.53 -2.94 13.71
C PRO A 355 -7.86 -3.51 14.22
N GLN A 356 -7.96 -3.81 15.51
CA GLN A 356 -9.22 -4.24 16.14
C GLN A 356 -10.11 -3.07 16.59
N GLN A 357 -9.69 -1.83 16.32
CA GLN A 357 -10.24 -0.62 16.91
C GLN A 357 -10.87 0.29 15.85
N PRO A 358 -11.79 1.19 16.24
CA PRO A 358 -12.32 2.20 15.32
C PRO A 358 -11.16 3.04 14.76
N LEU A 359 -11.19 3.20 13.43
CA LEU A 359 -10.13 3.85 12.68
C LEU A 359 -10.56 5.27 12.29
N TYR A 360 -9.62 6.21 12.36
CA TYR A 360 -9.85 7.63 12.04
C TYR A 360 -8.91 8.08 10.92
N PRO A 361 -9.31 7.93 9.64
CA PRO A 361 -8.49 8.35 8.51
C PRO A 361 -8.39 9.87 8.45
N LEU A 362 -7.21 10.41 8.10
CA LEU A 362 -7.04 11.86 7.90
C LEU A 362 -8.03 12.42 6.86
N ARG A 363 -8.32 11.63 5.82
CA ARG A 363 -9.27 11.98 4.74
C ARG A 363 -10.71 12.22 5.20
N ASP A 364 -11.06 11.68 6.36
CA ASP A 364 -12.39 11.78 6.96
C ASP A 364 -12.41 12.75 8.16
N TYR A 365 -11.25 13.26 8.58
CA TYR A 365 -11.15 14.20 9.68
C TYR A 365 -11.71 15.57 9.29
N LEU A 366 -12.91 15.87 9.81
CA LEU A 366 -13.72 17.03 9.42
C LEU A 366 -12.96 18.37 9.43
N PRO A 367 -12.16 18.72 10.45
CA PRO A 367 -11.45 20.01 10.48
C PRO A 367 -10.48 20.21 9.31
N LEU A 368 -9.89 19.13 8.79
CA LEU A 368 -8.93 19.20 7.69
C LEU A 368 -9.52 18.82 6.32
N ARG A 369 -10.73 18.26 6.29
CA ARG A 369 -11.37 17.70 5.09
C ARG A 369 -11.43 18.69 3.91
N LYS A 370 -11.66 19.98 4.17
CA LYS A 370 -11.76 21.03 3.14
C LYS A 370 -10.41 21.42 2.51
N TYR A 371 -9.30 21.05 3.16
CA TYR A 371 -7.95 21.42 2.73
C TYR A 371 -7.29 20.37 1.83
N PHE A 372 -7.92 19.21 1.61
CA PHE A 372 -7.44 18.23 0.65
C PHE A 372 -7.36 18.83 -0.75
N LYS A 373 -6.17 18.82 -1.35
CA LYS A 373 -5.92 19.34 -2.71
C LYS A 373 -5.71 18.23 -3.74
N THR A 374 -5.43 17.00 -3.30
CA THR A 374 -5.22 15.84 -4.16
C THR A 374 -6.27 14.75 -3.91
N GLY A 375 -6.24 13.70 -4.73
CA GLY A 375 -7.18 12.58 -4.61
C GLY A 375 -7.13 11.94 -3.22
N ARG A 376 -8.30 11.61 -2.65
CA ARG A 376 -8.42 10.90 -1.35
C ARG A 376 -8.42 9.37 -1.47
N GLY A 377 -8.33 8.87 -2.71
CA GLY A 377 -8.45 7.45 -3.06
C GLY A 377 -7.12 6.69 -3.14
N TYR A 378 -5.99 7.32 -2.80
CA TYR A 378 -4.70 6.65 -2.77
C TYR A 378 -4.67 5.52 -1.74
N ARG A 379 -3.92 4.46 -2.06
CA ARG A 379 -3.76 3.27 -1.23
C ARG A 379 -3.07 3.64 0.08
N VAL A 380 -1.94 4.34 0.00
CA VAL A 380 -1.21 4.78 1.20
C VAL A 380 -1.78 6.11 1.70
N HIS A 381 -2.23 6.11 2.94
CA HIS A 381 -2.76 7.32 3.61
C HIS A 381 -2.51 7.28 5.12
N LEU A 382 -2.73 8.42 5.79
CA LEU A 382 -2.62 8.52 7.24
C LEU A 382 -3.88 8.03 7.94
N LEU A 383 -3.67 7.16 8.93
CA LEU A 383 -4.72 6.59 9.76
C LEU A 383 -4.34 6.73 11.23
N SER A 384 -5.31 7.10 12.07
CA SER A 384 -5.13 7.09 13.51
C SER A 384 -5.97 6.02 14.20
N GLU A 385 -5.37 5.33 15.16
CA GLU A 385 -6.06 4.48 16.13
C GLU A 385 -6.61 5.30 17.31
N ALA A 386 -6.05 6.49 17.54
CA ALA A 386 -6.53 7.39 18.58
C ALA A 386 -7.76 8.15 18.08
N LYS A 387 -8.82 8.16 18.89
CA LYS A 387 -10.05 8.88 18.60
C LYS A 387 -9.84 10.40 18.68
N PRO A 388 -10.34 11.21 17.74
CA PRO A 388 -10.31 12.66 17.88
C PRO A 388 -11.15 13.05 19.09
N ASN A 389 -10.71 14.08 19.82
CA ASN A 389 -11.37 14.50 21.04
C ASN A 389 -12.84 14.85 20.77
N MET A 390 -13.10 15.50 19.63
CA MET A 390 -14.43 15.91 19.18
C MET A 390 -15.40 14.76 18.86
N ALA A 391 -14.94 13.49 18.87
CA ALA A 391 -15.83 12.34 18.68
C ALA A 391 -16.08 11.57 19.99
N THR A 392 -15.43 11.95 21.10
CA THR A 392 -15.54 11.26 22.38
C THR A 392 -16.83 11.64 23.10
N HIS A 393 -17.33 10.78 24.01
CA HIS A 393 -18.46 11.14 24.90
C HIS A 393 -18.15 12.38 25.77
N ARG A 394 -16.88 12.78 25.89
CA ARG A 394 -16.43 13.95 26.65
C ARG A 394 -16.33 15.21 25.79
N GLN A 395 -16.91 15.22 24.58
CA GLN A 395 -16.89 16.39 23.70
C GLN A 395 -17.65 17.59 24.25
N THR A 396 -18.61 17.37 25.15
CA THR A 396 -19.42 18.44 25.76
C THR A 396 -19.10 18.54 27.24
N LEU A 397 -18.76 19.74 27.70
CA LEU A 397 -18.34 20.02 29.08
C LEU A 397 -19.37 20.88 29.82
N ASP A 398 -19.39 20.75 31.14
CA ASP A 398 -20.13 21.64 32.03
C ASP A 398 -19.38 22.98 32.19
N VAL A 399 -20.07 24.09 31.90
CA VAL A 399 -19.53 25.46 31.99
C VAL A 399 -19.07 25.79 33.41
N ARG A 400 -19.69 25.19 34.43
CA ARG A 400 -19.38 25.41 35.84
C ARG A 400 -17.92 25.09 36.17
N SER A 401 -17.39 23.99 35.64
CA SER A 401 -16.09 23.44 36.03
C SER A 401 -15.00 23.58 34.97
N CYS A 402 -15.36 23.76 33.70
CA CYS A 402 -14.36 23.81 32.63
C CYS A 402 -13.57 25.13 32.59
N THR A 403 -12.34 25.03 32.10
CA THR A 403 -11.42 26.14 31.84
C THR A 403 -11.21 26.33 30.33
N GLU A 404 -10.57 27.44 29.93
CA GLU A 404 -10.23 27.64 28.51
C GLU A 404 -9.38 26.49 27.94
N SER A 405 -8.50 25.88 28.75
CA SER A 405 -7.68 24.73 28.33
C SER A 405 -8.46 23.43 28.21
N ASP A 406 -9.55 23.26 28.96
CA ASP A 406 -10.41 22.07 28.85
C ASP A 406 -11.27 22.13 27.60
N VAL A 407 -11.72 23.33 27.22
CA VAL A 407 -12.54 23.55 26.02
C VAL A 407 -11.67 23.54 24.77
N CYS A 408 -10.52 24.23 24.79
CA CYS A 408 -9.65 24.33 23.63
C CYS A 408 -8.49 23.34 23.74
N VAL A 409 -8.70 22.12 23.24
CA VAL A 409 -7.77 21.00 23.36
C VAL A 409 -6.82 20.90 22.16
N ASN A 410 -5.66 20.27 22.37
CA ASN A 410 -4.76 19.92 21.27
C ASN A 410 -5.29 18.70 20.49
N ASN A 411 -4.76 18.50 19.28
CA ASN A 411 -5.08 17.34 18.48
C ASN A 411 -4.78 16.02 19.22
N GLY A 412 -5.77 15.15 19.32
CA GLY A 412 -5.68 13.84 19.95
C GLY A 412 -5.27 12.72 18.99
N LEU A 413 -5.25 12.98 17.69
CA LEU A 413 -4.95 11.98 16.67
C LEU A 413 -3.46 11.63 16.68
N ARG A 414 -3.19 10.34 16.52
CA ARG A 414 -1.86 9.73 16.40
C ARG A 414 -1.80 9.00 15.07
N TYR A 415 -1.35 9.68 14.04
CA TYR A 415 -1.29 9.12 12.70
C TYR A 415 -0.09 8.19 12.50
N GLN A 416 -0.30 7.19 11.65
CA GLN A 416 0.70 6.32 11.06
C GLN A 416 0.32 6.06 9.59
N TYR A 417 1.28 5.69 8.76
CA TYR A 417 0.99 5.30 7.38
C TYR A 417 0.26 3.95 7.34
N PHE A 418 -0.75 3.87 6.49
CA PHE A 418 -1.67 2.75 6.40
C PHE A 418 -1.90 2.35 4.94
N ASP A 419 -1.97 1.04 4.71
CA ASP A 419 -2.33 0.45 3.42
C ASP A 419 -3.85 0.22 3.36
N GLY A 420 -4.56 1.11 2.67
CA GLY A 420 -6.01 1.01 2.50
C GLY A 420 -6.50 -0.16 1.63
N SER A 421 -5.60 -0.89 0.94
CA SER A 421 -5.99 -2.07 0.16
C SER A 421 -5.87 -3.37 0.96
N ARG A 422 -5.03 -3.40 1.99
CA ARG A 422 -4.77 -4.58 2.83
C ARG A 422 -5.25 -4.42 4.27
N ASP A 423 -5.70 -3.23 4.64
CA ASP A 423 -6.19 -2.87 5.97
C ASP A 423 -5.18 -3.06 7.11
N TRP A 424 -3.92 -2.62 6.91
CA TRP A 424 -2.88 -2.67 7.94
C TRP A 424 -1.99 -1.42 8.00
N PHE A 425 -1.34 -1.20 9.14
CA PHE A 425 -0.30 -0.18 9.27
C PHE A 425 0.98 -0.64 8.59
N LEU A 426 1.64 0.26 7.88
CA LEU A 426 2.89 -0.04 7.17
C LEU A 426 4.03 -0.25 8.16
N LYS A 427 4.66 -1.41 8.07
CA LYS A 427 5.82 -1.87 8.83
C LYS A 427 6.90 -2.35 7.86
N GLU A 428 7.89 -3.05 8.38
CA GLU A 428 8.95 -3.66 7.58
C GLU A 428 8.37 -4.76 6.68
N PHE A 429 8.70 -4.71 5.40
CA PHE A 429 8.26 -5.70 4.42
C PHE A 429 9.20 -6.89 4.45
N LEU A 430 8.66 -8.07 4.76
CA LEU A 430 9.41 -9.31 4.82
C LEU A 430 9.10 -10.15 3.58
N PRO A 431 10.09 -10.43 2.73
CA PRO A 431 9.92 -11.34 1.62
C PRO A 431 9.44 -12.72 2.07
N THR A 432 8.56 -13.35 1.30
CA THR A 432 8.07 -14.69 1.63
C THR A 432 8.52 -15.72 0.61
N LYS A 433 8.48 -16.99 1.03
CA LYS A 433 8.68 -18.14 0.13
C LYS A 433 7.60 -18.26 -0.96
N GLY A 434 6.57 -17.41 -0.94
CA GLY A 434 5.50 -17.40 -1.95
C GLY A 434 6.04 -17.23 -3.37
N LEU A 435 7.00 -16.33 -3.56
CA LEU A 435 7.61 -16.10 -4.86
C LEU A 435 8.37 -17.33 -5.37
N SER A 436 9.18 -17.94 -4.50
CA SER A 436 9.89 -19.19 -4.81
C SER A 436 8.92 -20.31 -5.21
N HIS A 437 7.76 -20.40 -4.56
CA HIS A 437 6.73 -21.37 -4.92
C HIS A 437 6.10 -21.10 -6.29
N LEU A 438 5.86 -19.82 -6.61
CA LEU A 438 5.31 -19.39 -7.89
C LEU A 438 6.26 -19.72 -9.06
N CYS A 439 7.57 -19.55 -8.82
CA CYS A 439 8.62 -19.77 -9.80
C CYS A 439 9.30 -21.15 -9.66
N THR A 440 8.62 -22.18 -9.13
CA THR A 440 9.18 -23.54 -9.08
C THR A 440 8.20 -24.56 -9.63
N PHE A 441 8.67 -25.48 -10.48
CA PHE A 441 7.84 -26.57 -11.01
C PHE A 441 7.23 -27.43 -9.91
N SER A 442 5.94 -27.74 -10.09
CA SER A 442 5.26 -28.73 -9.27
C SER A 442 5.66 -30.13 -9.75
N LEU A 443 6.42 -30.83 -8.92
CA LEU A 443 6.84 -32.20 -9.21
C LEU A 443 5.74 -33.20 -8.82
N PRO A 444 5.59 -34.32 -9.57
CA PRO A 444 4.66 -35.38 -9.21
C PRO A 444 5.03 -36.01 -7.86
N GLY A 445 4.07 -36.66 -7.18
CA GLY A 445 4.25 -37.16 -5.80
C GLY A 445 5.51 -38.02 -5.60
N ARG A 446 5.87 -38.85 -6.59
CA ARG A 446 7.11 -39.66 -6.58
C ARG A 446 8.40 -38.84 -6.44
N ALA A 447 8.39 -37.59 -6.88
CA ALA A 447 9.54 -36.69 -6.90
C ALA A 447 9.37 -35.49 -5.94
N HIS A 448 8.35 -35.47 -5.08
CA HIS A 448 8.08 -34.33 -4.19
C HIS A 448 9.28 -33.97 -3.29
N LYS A 449 10.07 -34.96 -2.85
CA LYS A 449 11.28 -34.74 -2.04
C LYS A 449 12.38 -33.96 -2.77
N LEU A 450 12.37 -33.93 -4.10
CA LEU A 450 13.34 -33.22 -4.93
C LEU A 450 13.02 -31.72 -5.05
N ARG A 451 11.78 -31.31 -4.75
CA ARG A 451 11.33 -29.91 -4.85
C ARG A 451 12.23 -28.96 -4.06
N ARG A 452 12.76 -29.40 -2.92
CA ARG A 452 13.67 -28.60 -2.08
C ARG A 452 14.96 -28.17 -2.79
N PHE A 453 15.39 -28.92 -3.80
CA PHE A 453 16.61 -28.63 -4.57
C PHE A 453 16.33 -27.73 -5.78
N LEU A 454 15.08 -27.65 -6.22
CA LEU A 454 14.64 -26.74 -7.28
C LEU A 454 14.26 -25.38 -6.72
N MET A 455 13.71 -25.35 -5.51
CA MET A 455 13.25 -24.13 -4.87
C MET A 455 14.44 -23.27 -4.41
N ARG A 456 14.58 -22.09 -5.02
CA ARG A 456 15.55 -21.09 -4.58
C ARG A 456 14.94 -20.23 -3.46
N THR A 457 15.63 -20.17 -2.33
CA THR A 457 15.30 -19.30 -1.20
C THR A 457 16.52 -18.44 -0.86
N TRP A 458 16.28 -17.23 -0.39
CA TRP A 458 17.29 -16.25 -0.02
C TRP A 458 17.53 -16.20 1.49
#